data_AF-A0A963JGN9-F1
#
_entry.id   AF-A0A963JGN9-F1
#
_cell.length_a   1.000
_cell.length_b   1.000
_cell.length_c   1.000
_cell.angle_alpha   90.00
_cell.angle_beta   90.00
_cell.angle_gamma   90.00
#
_symmetry.space_group_name_H-M   'P 1'
#
loop_
_entity.id
_entity.type
_entity.pdbx_description
1 polymer ?
#
loop_
_entity_poly.entity_id
_entity_poly.type
_entity_poly.pdbx_seq_one_letter_code
_entity_poly.pdbx_strand_id
1 'polypeptide(L)'
;MSRPIPTWEPLSPEVLADQLGAYDRMRATCPLAESPRGVTLFRHADVVAAATDPARFSSAATARRAVPNAIDPPEHAAWRALTDPFFAPARITALEPRVR
;
A
#
# COMPACT_ATOMS: atom_id res chain seq x y z
N MET A 1 -28.99 6.67 -3.68
CA MET A 1 -28.43 5.30 -3.86
C MET A 1 -27.00 5.46 -4.34
N SER A 2 -26.03 4.80 -3.69
CA SER A 2 -24.62 4.87 -4.13
C SER A 2 -24.44 4.07 -5.42
N ARG A 3 -23.63 4.58 -6.36
CA ARG A 3 -23.23 3.82 -7.55
C ARG A 3 -22.34 2.63 -7.13
N PRO A 4 -22.47 1.46 -7.76
CA PRO A 4 -21.57 0.33 -7.51
C PRO A 4 -20.15 0.67 -7.97
N ILE A 5 -19.14 0.09 -7.30
CA ILE A 5 -17.74 0.20 -7.70
C ILE A 5 -17.52 -0.70 -8.92
N PRO A 6 -16.89 -0.23 -10.02
CA PRO A 6 -16.64 -1.09 -11.18
C PRO A 6 -15.66 -2.21 -10.88
N THR A 7 -15.88 -3.39 -11.46
CA THR A 7 -14.98 -4.53 -11.34
C THR A 7 -13.76 -4.39 -12.26
N TRP A 8 -12.62 -4.95 -11.85
CA TRP A 8 -11.43 -5.06 -12.71
C TRP A 8 -10.52 -6.22 -12.27
N GLU A 9 -9.56 -6.60 -13.13
CA GLU A 9 -8.54 -7.61 -12.83
C GLU A 9 -7.14 -6.95 -12.76
N PRO A 10 -6.63 -6.62 -11.56
CA PRO A 10 -5.36 -5.91 -11.38
C PRO A 10 -4.14 -6.65 -11.91
N LEU A 11 -4.21 -7.99 -12.00
CA LEU A 11 -3.10 -8.84 -12.43
C LEU A 11 -3.33 -9.48 -13.81
N SER A 12 -4.23 -8.91 -14.60
CA SER A 12 -4.44 -9.35 -15.98
C SER A 12 -3.16 -9.13 -16.80
N PRO A 13 -2.84 -10.02 -17.77
CA PRO A 13 -1.68 -9.85 -18.64
C PRO A 13 -1.61 -8.47 -19.30
N GLU A 14 -2.76 -7.90 -19.66
CA GLU A 14 -2.88 -6.59 -20.29
C GLU A 14 -2.49 -5.46 -19.34
N VAL A 15 -2.94 -5.50 -18.08
CA VAL A 15 -2.53 -4.52 -17.05
C VAL A 15 -1.05 -4.69 -16.73
N LEU A 16 -0.56 -5.92 -16.61
CA LEU A 16 0.84 -6.19 -16.30
C LEU A 16 1.80 -5.76 -17.43
N ALA A 17 1.35 -5.81 -18.69
CA ALA A 17 2.13 -5.36 -19.84
C ALA A 17 2.28 -3.83 -19.91
N ASP A 18 1.29 -3.07 -19.43
CA ASP A 18 1.30 -1.60 -19.39
C ASP A 18 0.57 -1.06 -18.14
N GLN A 19 1.22 -1.18 -16.97
CA GLN A 19 0.62 -0.78 -15.70
C GLN A 19 0.38 0.72 -15.61
N LEU A 20 1.34 1.52 -16.08
CA LEU A 20 1.23 2.98 -16.02
C LEU A 20 0.07 3.48 -16.87
N GLY A 21 -0.02 3.05 -18.13
CA GLY A 21 -1.11 3.43 -19.01
C GLY A 21 -2.46 2.90 -18.53
N ALA A 22 -2.52 1.69 -17.97
CA ALA A 22 -3.73 1.17 -17.33
C ALA A 22 -4.18 2.08 -16.17
N TYR A 23 -3.27 2.46 -15.27
CA TYR A 23 -3.60 3.30 -14.13
C TYR A 23 -3.98 4.74 -14.55
N ASP A 24 -3.39 5.28 -15.61
CA ASP A 24 -3.78 6.56 -16.18
C ASP A 24 -5.22 6.55 -16.72
N ARG A 25 -5.59 5.50 -17.45
CA ARG A 25 -6.98 5.32 -17.92
C ARG A 25 -7.96 5.22 -16.76
N MET A 26 -7.60 4.48 -15.71
CA MET A 26 -8.43 4.38 -14.50
C MET A 26 -8.58 5.73 -13.79
N ARG A 27 -7.48 6.47 -13.56
CA ARG A 27 -7.53 7.83 -12.97
C ARG A 27 -8.46 8.78 -13.72
N ALA A 28 -8.48 8.70 -15.06
CA ALA A 28 -9.28 9.56 -15.91
C ALA A 28 -10.78 9.20 -15.92
N THR A 29 -11.13 7.91 -15.76
CA THR A 29 -12.49 7.40 -16.01
C THR A 29 -13.22 6.93 -14.76
N CYS A 30 -12.54 6.19 -13.88
CA CYS A 30 -13.10 5.71 -12.63
C CYS A 30 -12.01 5.60 -11.54
N PRO A 31 -12.05 6.47 -10.50
CA PRO A 31 -10.97 6.54 -9.52
C PRO A 31 -10.91 5.35 -8.54
N LEU A 32 -11.87 4.42 -8.64
CA LEU A 32 -12.04 3.26 -7.77
C LEU A 32 -12.38 2.03 -8.61
N ALA A 33 -11.83 0.87 -8.29
CA ALA A 33 -12.29 -0.39 -8.88
C ALA A 33 -12.14 -1.56 -7.90
N GLU A 34 -13.04 -2.54 -7.99
CA GLU A 34 -13.10 -3.70 -7.11
C GLU A 34 -12.59 -4.97 -7.79
N SER A 35 -11.94 -5.82 -7.00
CA SER A 35 -11.51 -7.16 -7.40
C SER A 35 -11.68 -8.09 -6.20
N PRO A 36 -11.50 -9.41 -6.35
CA PRO A 36 -11.44 -10.32 -5.21
C PRO A 36 -10.35 -9.97 -4.17
N ARG A 37 -9.39 -9.11 -4.53
CA ARG A 37 -8.32 -8.61 -3.66
C ARG A 37 -8.71 -7.36 -2.85
N GLY A 38 -9.92 -6.82 -3.06
CA GLY A 38 -10.41 -5.59 -2.45
C GLY A 38 -10.57 -4.45 -3.44
N VAL A 39 -10.67 -3.23 -2.91
CA VAL A 39 -10.86 -1.99 -3.67
C VAL A 39 -9.51 -1.34 -3.95
N THR A 40 -9.31 -0.92 -5.19
CA THR A 40 -8.14 -0.15 -5.63
C THR A 40 -8.49 1.32 -5.76
N LEU A 41 -7.65 2.18 -5.17
CA LEU A 41 -7.73 3.63 -5.27
C LEU A 41 -6.70 4.10 -6.30
N PHE A 42 -7.12 4.89 -7.29
CA PHE A 42 -6.21 5.33 -8.37
C PHE A 42 -5.73 6.78 -8.21
N ARG A 43 -6.47 7.62 -7.48
CA ARG A 43 -6.10 9.02 -7.25
C ARG A 43 -5.12 9.12 -6.09
N HIS A 44 -4.09 9.93 -6.28
CA HIS A 44 -3.08 10.18 -5.25
C HIS A 44 -3.70 10.66 -3.93
N ALA A 45 -4.64 11.61 -3.97
CA ALA A 45 -5.29 12.12 -2.77
C ALA A 45 -6.02 11.03 -1.97
N ASP A 46 -6.71 10.12 -2.66
CA ASP A 46 -7.45 9.02 -2.02
C ASP A 46 -6.49 7.99 -1.41
N VAL A 47 -5.41 7.67 -2.12
CA VAL A 47 -4.34 6.77 -1.62
C VAL A 47 -3.67 7.35 -0.38
N VAL A 48 -3.31 8.64 -0.41
CA VAL A 48 -2.68 9.32 0.74
C VAL A 48 -3.65 9.34 1.93
N ALA A 49 -4.91 9.73 1.70
CA ALA A 49 -5.92 9.76 2.76
C ALA A 49 -6.06 8.39 3.45
N ALA A 50 -6.12 7.31 2.67
CA ALA A 50 -6.18 5.95 3.22
C ALA A 50 -4.90 5.56 3.96
N ALA A 51 -3.72 5.83 3.38
CA ALA A 51 -2.43 5.48 3.97
C ALA A 51 -2.13 6.21 5.29
N THR A 52 -2.76 7.37 5.52
CA THR A 52 -2.56 8.19 6.73
C THR A 52 -3.64 8.02 7.80
N ASP A 53 -4.69 7.23 7.56
CA ASP A 53 -5.79 6.97 8.51
C ASP A 53 -5.85 5.47 8.88
N PRO A 54 -4.90 4.96 9.68
CA PRO A 54 -4.85 3.53 10.05
C PRO A 54 -6.00 3.10 10.96
N ALA A 55 -6.71 4.04 11.59
CA ALA A 55 -7.90 3.74 12.38
C ALA A 55 -9.08 3.35 11.49
N ARG A 56 -9.19 3.95 10.30
CA ARG A 56 -10.20 3.60 9.30
C ARG A 56 -9.72 2.51 8.34
N PHE A 57 -8.45 2.50 7.98
CA PHE A 57 -7.85 1.59 7.00
C PHE A 57 -6.77 0.73 7.67
N SER A 58 -7.21 -0.34 8.33
CA SER A 58 -6.34 -1.30 9.01
C SER A 58 -5.35 -1.99 8.06
N SER A 59 -4.12 -2.17 8.52
CA SER A 59 -3.09 -2.97 7.84
C SER A 59 -3.15 -4.46 8.21
N ALA A 60 -3.94 -4.83 9.22
CA ALA A 60 -4.17 -6.22 9.64
C ALA A 60 -5.16 -6.96 8.71
N ALA A 61 -5.01 -6.78 7.40
CA ALA A 61 -5.95 -7.26 6.37
C ALA A 61 -5.87 -8.77 6.08
N THR A 62 -4.87 -9.47 6.61
CA THR A 62 -4.70 -10.92 6.43
C THR A 62 -4.36 -11.61 7.75
N ALA A 63 -4.61 -12.91 7.86
CA ALA A 63 -4.23 -13.69 9.04
C ALA A 63 -2.71 -13.77 9.29
N ARG A 64 -1.88 -13.44 8.27
CA ARG A 64 -0.42 -13.46 8.39
C ARG A 64 0.08 -12.18 9.06
N ARG A 65 0.65 -12.32 10.25
CA ARG A 65 1.24 -11.22 11.04
C ARG A 65 2.67 -10.88 10.57
N ALA A 66 2.78 -10.22 9.42
CA ALA A 66 4.07 -9.69 8.93
C ALA A 66 4.49 -8.47 9.75
N VAL A 67 5.33 -8.64 10.77
CA VAL A 67 5.82 -7.55 11.62
C VAL A 67 6.79 -6.64 10.85
N PRO A 68 6.64 -5.30 10.86
CA PRO A 68 5.52 -4.53 11.43
C PRO A 68 4.38 -4.28 10.42
N ASN A 69 4.56 -4.58 9.13
CA ASN A 69 3.70 -4.15 8.01
C ASN A 69 2.22 -4.59 8.07
N ALA A 70 1.88 -5.68 8.76
CA ALA A 70 0.51 -6.21 8.85
C ALA A 70 -0.06 -6.11 10.28
N ILE A 71 0.27 -5.04 10.99
CA ILE A 71 -0.10 -4.80 12.38
C ILE A 71 -0.57 -3.35 12.52
N ASP A 72 -1.64 -3.14 13.29
CA ASP A 72 -2.17 -1.80 13.61
C ASP A 72 -1.59 -1.24 14.91
N PRO A 73 -1.69 0.09 15.14
CA PRO A 73 -1.44 0.68 16.46
C PRO A 73 -2.33 0.06 17.57
N PRO A 74 -1.87 0.02 18.83
CA PRO A 74 -0.58 0.52 19.31
C PRO A 74 0.58 -0.46 19.11
N GLU A 75 0.32 -1.73 18.79
CA GLU A 75 1.36 -2.76 18.67
C GLU A 75 2.35 -2.43 17.54
N HIS A 76 1.88 -1.86 16.43
CA HIS A 76 2.74 -1.36 15.35
C HIS A 76 3.83 -0.41 15.89
N ALA A 77 3.48 0.51 16.80
CA ALA A 77 4.43 1.48 17.35
C ALA A 77 5.50 0.80 18.22
N ALA A 78 5.12 -0.21 19.00
CA ALA A 78 6.06 -0.98 19.81
C ALA A 78 7.09 -1.72 18.93
N TRP A 79 6.63 -2.35 17.83
CA TRP A 79 7.54 -3.01 16.89
C TRP A 79 8.45 -2.03 16.17
N ARG A 80 7.92 -0.89 15.72
CA ARG A 80 8.73 0.18 15.11
C ARG A 80 9.80 0.70 16.04
N ALA A 81 9.48 0.94 17.31
CA ALA A 81 10.46 1.36 18.31
C ALA A 81 11.63 0.36 18.46
N LEU A 82 11.37 -0.94 18.30
CA LEU A 82 12.39 -1.98 18.33
C LEU A 82 13.20 -2.07 17.02
N THR A 83 12.56 -1.90 15.86
CA THR A 83 13.20 -2.17 14.55
C THR A 83 13.83 -0.94 13.90
N ASP A 84 13.24 0.24 14.06
CA ASP A 84 13.69 1.47 13.40
C ASP A 84 15.18 1.82 13.69
N PRO A 85 15.74 1.58 14.89
CA PRO A 85 17.16 1.84 15.16
C PRO A 85 18.14 1.07 14.27
N PHE A 86 17.75 -0.10 13.75
CA PHE A 86 18.58 -0.87 12.81
C PHE A 86 18.68 -0.19 11.43
N PHE A 87 17.70 0.65 11.09
CA PHE A 87 17.62 1.41 9.85
C PHE A 87 17.96 2.89 10.03
N ALA A 88 18.55 3.26 11.17
CA ALA A 88 18.97 4.64 11.43
C ALA A 88 19.93 5.13 10.32
N PRO A 89 19.89 6.43 9.93
CA PRO A 89 20.70 6.95 8.84
C PRO A 89 22.20 6.62 8.95
N ALA A 90 22.76 6.67 10.16
CA ALA A 90 24.16 6.31 10.42
C ALA A 90 24.46 4.82 10.13
N ARG A 91 23.52 3.92 10.46
CA ARG A 91 23.65 2.47 10.17
C ARG A 91 23.63 2.21 8.67
N ILE A 92 22.72 2.85 7.95
CA ILE A 92 22.60 2.72 6.49
C ILE A 92 23.84 3.30 5.80
N THR A 93 24.30 4.48 6.21
CA THR A 93 25.51 5.11 5.66
C THR A 93 26.74 4.23 5.85
N ALA A 94 26.89 3.57 7.01
CA ALA A 94 28.00 2.66 7.27
C ALA A 94 28.00 1.41 6.36
N LEU A 95 26.88 1.08 5.71
CA LEU A 95 26.81 -0.02 4.75
C LEU A 95 27.28 0.37 3.35
N GLU A 96 27.37 1.67 3.02
CA GLU A 96 27.70 2.17 1.68
C GLU A 96 28.96 1.50 1.08
N PRO A 97 30.11 1.38 1.78
CA PRO A 97 31.31 0.78 1.20
C PRO A 97 31.17 -0.70 0.82
N ARG A 98 30.16 -1.41 1.34
CA ARG A 98 29.94 -2.84 1.09
C ARG A 98 28.98 -3.12 -0.06
N VAL A 99 28.21 -2.12 -0.49
CA VAL A 99 27.11 -2.27 -1.47
C VAL A 99 27.27 -1.38 -2.69
N ARG A 100 28.36 -0.62 -2.77
CA ARG A 100 28.67 0.29 -3.87
C ARG A 100 29.26 -0.44 -5.08
#